data_AF-A0A6V7TGK7-F1
#
_entry.id   AF-A0A6V7TGK7-F1
#
_cell.length_a   1.000
_cell.length_b   1.000
_cell.length_c   1.000
_cell.angle_alpha   90.00
_cell.angle_beta   90.00
_cell.angle_gamma   90.00
#
_symmetry.space_group_name_H-M   'P 1'
#
loop_
_entity.id
_entity.type
_entity.pdbx_description
1 polymer ?
#
loop_
_entity_poly.entity_id
_entity_poly.type
_entity_poly.pdbx_seq_one_letter_code
_entity_poly.pdbx_strand_id
1 'polypeptide(L)'
;MSSLKNIIPKRNYRERGQAKNRLHLGELEKKADYSKRREIYKKKQKIENVLKEKIMNKNPDEFNTGMVHSRVNEKENVLVKEEIAIPENVKLKNIRNKLKTEENYNYTFLKRINKKIDNYQMNIPLRYVFNNTHEFYNDNDEKYDLKTENNKLKRKGQEFEKKFKSLLNAKKNVLEKIRKIENSFVNTYKDIDGYKIYSKKGGVPYRFVAPRLR
;
A
#
# COMPACT_ATOMS: atom_id res chain seq x y z
N MET A 1 13.96 25.47 42.58
CA MET A 1 14.73 24.71 41.57
C MET A 1 15.57 23.66 42.29
N SER A 2 15.27 22.36 42.14
CA SER A 2 16.03 21.31 42.84
C SER A 2 17.23 20.86 42.01
N SER A 3 18.40 21.45 42.24
CA SER A 3 19.60 21.24 41.40
C SER A 3 20.27 19.86 41.58
N LEU A 4 20.01 19.12 42.67
CA LEU A 4 20.59 17.78 42.90
C LEU A 4 19.64 16.58 42.66
N LYS A 5 18.39 16.81 42.21
CA LYS A 5 17.38 15.71 42.09
C LYS A 5 17.69 14.65 41.02
N ASN A 6 18.57 14.96 40.07
CA ASN A 6 18.91 14.08 38.95
C ASN A 6 20.21 13.30 39.16
N ILE A 7 20.98 13.60 40.22
CA ILE A 7 22.27 12.96 40.52
C ILE A 7 22.07 11.60 41.21
N ILE A 8 20.99 11.44 41.98
CA ILE A 8 20.65 10.19 42.65
C ILE A 8 19.49 9.53 41.90
N PRO A 9 19.67 8.33 41.32
CA PRO A 9 18.60 7.63 40.64
C PRO A 9 17.49 7.26 41.64
N LYS A 10 16.26 7.65 41.32
CA LYS A 10 15.08 7.31 42.15
C LYS A 10 14.60 5.91 41.85
N ARG A 11 14.11 5.22 42.89
CA ARG A 11 13.46 3.92 42.74
C ARG A 11 12.17 4.06 41.92
N ASN A 12 12.05 3.26 40.87
CA ASN A 12 10.80 3.10 40.15
C ASN A 12 9.85 2.20 40.96
N TYR A 13 8.66 2.69 41.26
CA TYR A 13 7.60 1.90 41.89
C TYR A 13 6.85 1.12 40.81
N ARG A 14 6.78 -0.20 40.98
CA ARG A 14 6.03 -1.09 40.07
C ARG A 14 4.60 -1.25 40.55
N GLU A 15 3.67 -1.33 39.60
CA GLU A 15 2.26 -1.55 39.89
C GLU A 15 1.97 -3.04 40.19
N ARG A 16 0.95 -3.29 41.01
CA ARG A 16 0.51 -4.66 41.36
C ARG A 16 -0.53 -5.17 40.36
N GLY A 17 -0.46 -6.46 40.03
CA GLY A 17 -1.48 -7.16 39.24
C GLY A 17 -2.77 -7.48 40.02
N GLN A 18 -3.73 -8.09 39.32
CA GLN A 18 -4.99 -8.59 39.89
C GLN A 18 -4.74 -9.82 40.79
N ALA A 19 -5.56 -10.00 41.84
CA ALA A 19 -5.47 -11.16 42.72
C ALA A 19 -5.78 -12.47 41.96
N LYS A 20 -5.04 -13.55 42.23
CA LYS A 20 -5.15 -14.82 41.49
C LYS A 20 -6.59 -15.34 41.38
N ASN A 21 -7.34 -15.32 42.47
CA ASN A 21 -8.72 -15.81 42.52
C ASN A 21 -9.70 -14.96 41.66
N ARG A 22 -9.33 -13.73 41.33
CA ARG A 22 -10.14 -12.76 40.56
C ARG A 22 -9.64 -12.52 39.15
N LEU A 23 -8.64 -13.28 38.68
CA LEU A 23 -8.12 -13.17 37.32
C LEU A 23 -9.20 -13.42 36.26
N HIS A 24 -10.24 -14.21 36.59
CA HIS A 24 -11.39 -14.45 35.71
C HIS A 24 -12.20 -13.19 35.37
N LEU A 25 -12.10 -12.11 36.18
CA LEU A 25 -12.76 -10.82 35.93
C LEU A 25 -11.94 -9.89 35.01
N GLY A 26 -10.74 -10.32 34.61
CA GLY A 26 -9.81 -9.52 33.84
C GLY A 26 -8.85 -8.67 34.69
N GLU A 27 -8.18 -7.73 34.03
CA GLU A 27 -7.17 -6.88 34.64
C GLU A 27 -7.77 -5.90 35.65
N LEU A 28 -7.01 -5.59 36.70
CA LEU A 28 -7.44 -4.66 37.74
C LEU A 28 -7.27 -3.22 37.25
N GLU A 29 -8.39 -2.56 36.92
CA GLU A 29 -8.41 -1.16 36.47
C GLU A 29 -7.69 -0.24 37.46
N LYS A 30 -6.73 0.56 36.96
CA LYS A 30 -5.98 1.53 37.77
C LYS A 30 -6.47 2.95 37.54
N LYS A 31 -5.89 3.92 38.25
CA LYS A 31 -6.27 5.33 38.14
C LYS A 31 -6.10 5.88 36.71
N ALA A 32 -5.06 5.45 36.01
CA ALA A 32 -4.83 5.83 34.61
C ALA A 32 -5.95 5.32 33.68
N ASP A 33 -6.34 4.07 33.85
CA ASP A 33 -7.40 3.43 33.06
C ASP A 33 -8.77 4.05 33.39
N TYR A 34 -9.06 4.24 34.68
CA TYR A 34 -10.25 4.95 35.14
C TYR A 34 -10.37 6.35 34.54
N SER A 35 -9.25 7.09 34.46
CA SER A 35 -9.25 8.41 33.85
C SER A 35 -9.66 8.33 32.37
N LYS A 36 -9.08 7.40 31.61
CA LYS A 36 -9.43 7.16 30.21
C LYS A 36 -10.90 6.75 30.06
N ARG A 37 -11.38 5.81 30.89
CA ARG A 37 -12.78 5.35 30.87
C ARG A 37 -13.76 6.49 31.19
N ARG A 38 -13.46 7.29 32.21
CA ARG A 38 -14.25 8.47 32.60
C ARG A 38 -14.32 9.49 31.47
N GLU A 39 -13.19 9.75 30.79
CA GLU A 39 -13.15 10.67 29.65
C GLU A 39 -14.00 10.17 28.47
N ILE A 40 -13.91 8.88 28.13
CA ILE A 40 -14.75 8.26 27.08
C ILE A 40 -16.23 8.37 27.45
N TYR A 41 -16.59 8.03 28.69
CA TYR A 41 -17.97 8.13 29.16
C TYR A 41 -18.50 9.57 29.08
N LYS A 42 -17.73 10.55 29.55
CA LYS A 42 -18.09 11.97 29.44
C LYS A 42 -18.25 12.43 27.99
N LYS A 43 -17.40 11.96 27.08
CA LYS A 43 -17.52 12.26 25.64
C LYS A 43 -18.81 11.69 25.06
N LYS A 44 -19.13 10.42 25.36
CA LYS A 44 -20.39 9.79 24.92
C LYS A 44 -21.61 10.54 25.47
N GLN A 45 -21.62 10.88 26.75
CA GLN A 45 -22.74 11.61 27.37
C GLN A 45 -22.93 12.99 26.74
N LYS A 46 -21.84 13.71 26.44
CA LYS A 46 -21.93 15.00 25.75
C LYS A 46 -22.55 14.86 24.36
N ILE A 47 -22.13 13.86 23.59
CA ILE A 47 -22.68 13.59 22.25
C ILE A 47 -24.18 13.26 22.37
N GLU A 48 -24.56 12.41 23.32
CA GLU A 48 -25.96 12.04 23.54
C GLU A 48 -26.82 13.25 23.89
N ASN A 49 -26.35 14.14 24.77
CA ASN A 49 -27.08 15.35 25.15
C ASN A 49 -27.28 16.28 23.96
N VAL A 50 -26.26 16.49 23.14
CA VAL A 50 -26.35 17.32 21.92
C VAL A 50 -27.32 16.68 20.91
N LEU A 51 -27.34 15.36 20.77
CA LEU A 51 -28.29 14.67 19.89
C LEU A 51 -29.73 14.81 20.40
N LYS A 52 -29.95 14.68 21.72
CA LYS A 52 -31.28 14.90 22.33
C LYS A 52 -31.78 16.31 22.09
N GLU A 53 -30.94 17.32 22.30
CA GLU A 53 -31.28 18.72 22.04
C GLU A 53 -31.65 18.95 20.57
N LYS A 54 -30.88 18.38 19.63
CA LYS A 54 -31.21 18.45 18.19
C LYS A 54 -32.54 17.78 17.85
N ILE A 55 -32.86 16.65 18.50
CA ILE A 55 -34.13 15.95 18.29
C ILE A 55 -35.29 16.78 18.84
N MET A 56 -35.14 17.38 20.03
CA MET A 56 -36.18 18.22 20.64
C MET A 56 -36.44 19.50 19.85
N ASN A 57 -35.39 20.09 19.27
CA ASN A 57 -35.48 21.32 18.48
C ASN A 57 -35.71 21.05 16.97
N LYS A 58 -36.06 19.83 16.58
CA LYS A 58 -36.26 19.48 15.16
C LYS A 58 -37.52 20.16 14.62
N ASN A 59 -37.38 20.87 13.50
CA ASN A 59 -38.52 21.40 12.76
C ASN A 59 -39.17 20.27 11.93
N PRO A 60 -40.46 19.94 12.15
CA PRO A 60 -41.14 18.89 11.38
C PRO A 60 -41.22 19.19 9.87
N ASP A 61 -41.21 20.47 9.49
CA ASP A 61 -41.35 20.91 8.10
C ASP A 61 -39.99 21.19 7.42
N GLU A 62 -38.87 20.72 8.01
CA GLU A 62 -37.55 20.92 7.42
C GLU A 62 -37.40 20.12 6.09
N PHE A 63 -36.97 20.81 5.04
CA PHE A 63 -36.67 20.17 3.75
C PHE A 63 -35.20 20.40 3.35
N ASN A 64 -34.49 19.30 3.06
CA ASN A 64 -33.15 19.32 2.49
C ASN A 64 -33.17 18.64 1.12
N THR A 65 -32.47 19.19 0.13
CA THR A 65 -32.39 18.60 -1.23
C THR A 65 -31.86 17.16 -1.24
N GLY A 66 -31.06 16.78 -0.24
CA GLY A 66 -30.61 15.40 -0.05
C GLY A 66 -31.73 14.40 0.25
N MET A 67 -32.86 14.84 0.82
CA MET A 67 -34.02 13.98 1.12
C MET A 67 -34.67 13.40 -0.15
N VAL A 68 -34.49 14.06 -1.30
CA VAL A 68 -34.98 13.57 -2.60
C VAL A 68 -34.34 12.23 -2.98
N HIS A 69 -33.08 12.02 -2.58
CA HIS A 69 -32.28 10.85 -2.94
C HIS A 69 -31.96 9.95 -1.74
N SER A 70 -32.68 10.10 -0.63
CA SER A 70 -32.45 9.27 0.56
C SER A 70 -33.74 8.99 1.30
N ARG A 71 -33.95 7.74 1.70
CA ARG A 71 -35.11 7.28 2.45
C ARG A 71 -34.65 6.61 3.74
N VAL A 72 -35.38 6.79 4.83
CA VAL A 72 -35.13 6.05 6.08
C VAL A 72 -35.94 4.76 6.03
N ASN A 73 -35.29 3.63 6.21
CA ASN A 73 -35.99 2.36 6.38
C ASN A 73 -36.53 2.28 7.82
N GLU A 74 -37.84 2.43 8.00
CA GLU A 74 -38.50 2.50 9.32
C GLU A 74 -38.27 1.25 10.18
N LYS A 75 -38.07 0.08 9.57
CA LYS A 75 -37.85 -1.18 10.32
C LYS A 75 -36.46 -1.25 10.94
N GLU A 76 -35.45 -0.69 10.26
CA GLU A 76 -34.05 -0.81 10.65
C GLU A 76 -33.46 0.51 11.18
N ASN A 77 -34.19 1.63 11.04
CA ASN A 77 -33.73 2.98 11.32
C ASN A 77 -32.42 3.35 10.59
N VAL A 78 -32.22 2.80 9.39
CA VAL A 78 -31.04 3.07 8.56
C VAL A 78 -31.42 4.01 7.42
N LEU A 79 -30.59 5.04 7.20
CA LEU A 79 -30.69 5.92 6.04
C LEU A 79 -30.16 5.20 4.79
N VAL A 80 -31.07 4.86 3.88
CA VAL A 80 -30.76 4.32 2.56
C VAL A 80 -30.64 5.48 1.58
N LYS A 81 -29.47 5.62 0.94
CA LYS A 81 -29.27 6.61 -0.12
C LYS A 81 -29.42 5.92 -1.47
N GLU A 82 -30.15 6.55 -2.38
CA GLU A 82 -30.19 6.13 -3.77
C GLU A 82 -28.81 6.31 -4.39
N GLU A 83 -28.38 5.33 -5.20
CA GLU A 83 -27.14 5.48 -5.96
C GLU A 83 -27.31 6.61 -6.97
N ILE A 84 -26.29 7.46 -7.08
CA ILE A 84 -26.29 8.52 -8.09
C ILE A 84 -26.30 7.84 -9.47
N ALA A 85 -27.38 8.07 -10.23
CA ALA A 85 -27.46 7.64 -11.62
C ALA A 85 -26.48 8.47 -12.48
N ILE A 86 -25.21 8.06 -12.47
CA ILE A 86 -24.18 8.70 -13.30
C ILE A 86 -24.42 8.25 -14.76
N PRO A 87 -24.53 9.18 -15.73
CA PRO A 87 -24.62 8.82 -17.14
C PRO A 87 -23.47 7.91 -17.57
N GLU A 88 -23.75 6.94 -18.44
CA GLU A 88 -22.77 5.92 -18.84
C GLU A 88 -21.48 6.54 -19.41
N ASN A 89 -21.60 7.58 -20.24
CA ASN A 89 -20.46 8.32 -20.78
C ASN A 89 -19.54 8.91 -19.70
N VAL A 90 -20.13 9.40 -18.60
CA VAL A 90 -19.37 9.97 -17.47
C VAL A 90 -18.69 8.84 -16.68
N LYS A 91 -19.37 7.71 -16.48
CA LYS A 91 -18.77 6.50 -15.87
C LYS A 91 -17.56 6.04 -16.67
N LEU A 92 -17.70 5.90 -18.00
CA LEU A 92 -16.61 5.51 -18.91
C LEU A 92 -15.44 6.50 -18.87
N LYS A 93 -15.72 7.81 -18.84
CA LYS A 93 -14.69 8.86 -18.69
C LYS A 93 -13.94 8.76 -17.36
N ASN A 94 -14.66 8.50 -16.26
CA ASN A 94 -14.05 8.35 -14.94
C ASN A 94 -13.16 7.11 -14.85
N ILE A 95 -13.62 5.99 -15.40
CA ILE A 95 -12.81 4.75 -15.51
C ILE A 95 -11.56 5.01 -16.35
N ARG A 96 -11.68 5.70 -17.49
CA ARG A 96 -10.55 6.08 -18.36
C ARG A 96 -9.52 6.91 -17.61
N ASN A 97 -9.98 7.93 -16.89
CA ASN A 97 -9.10 8.80 -16.10
C ASN A 97 -8.40 8.01 -14.99
N LYS A 98 -9.11 7.11 -14.31
CA LYS A 98 -8.54 6.24 -13.27
C LYS A 98 -7.46 5.30 -13.81
N LEU A 99 -7.71 4.65 -14.94
CA LEU A 99 -6.70 3.79 -15.58
C LEU A 99 -5.46 4.59 -15.99
N LYS A 100 -5.66 5.78 -16.57
CA LYS A 100 -4.57 6.68 -16.96
C LYS A 100 -3.74 7.18 -15.77
N THR A 101 -4.37 7.50 -14.63
CA THR A 101 -3.64 7.93 -13.43
C THR A 101 -2.85 6.78 -12.82
N GLU A 102 -3.41 5.57 -12.77
CA GLU A 102 -2.72 4.36 -12.32
C GLU A 102 -1.52 4.00 -13.23
N GLU A 103 -1.70 4.11 -14.55
CA GLU A 103 -0.64 3.93 -15.55
C GLU A 103 0.51 4.91 -15.33
N ASN A 104 0.20 6.22 -15.24
CA ASN A 104 1.19 7.27 -14.98
C ASN A 104 1.96 7.02 -13.68
N TYR A 105 1.27 6.63 -12.61
CA TYR A 105 1.90 6.29 -11.34
C TYR A 105 2.91 5.15 -11.52
N ASN A 106 2.54 4.07 -12.22
CA ASN A 106 3.43 2.94 -12.48
C ASN A 106 4.65 3.35 -13.32
N TYR A 107 4.50 4.22 -14.33
CA TYR A 107 5.63 4.74 -15.10
C TYR A 107 6.59 5.59 -14.23
N THR A 108 6.07 6.45 -13.36
CA THR A 108 6.94 7.21 -12.44
C THR A 108 7.68 6.30 -11.46
N PHE A 109 7.02 5.25 -10.99
CA PHE A 109 7.62 4.25 -10.10
C PHE A 109 8.67 3.41 -10.84
N LEU A 110 8.42 3.01 -12.09
CA LEU A 110 9.38 2.35 -12.97
C LEU A 110 10.63 3.21 -13.18
N LYS A 111 10.46 4.52 -13.44
CA LYS A 111 11.58 5.47 -13.57
C LYS A 111 12.44 5.50 -12.30
N ARG A 112 11.82 5.48 -11.11
CA ARG A 112 12.55 5.41 -9.82
C ARG A 112 13.31 4.09 -9.67
N ILE A 113 12.73 2.96 -10.06
CA ILE A 113 13.40 1.65 -10.01
C ILE A 113 14.58 1.63 -10.98
N ASN A 114 14.40 2.08 -12.23
CA ASN A 114 15.49 2.15 -13.21
C ASN A 114 16.64 3.00 -12.66
N LYS A 115 16.36 4.19 -12.13
CA LYS A 115 17.39 5.03 -11.50
C LYS A 115 18.13 4.31 -10.36
N LYS A 116 17.42 3.51 -9.55
CA LYS A 116 18.05 2.71 -8.49
C LYS A 116 18.93 1.57 -9.04
N ILE A 117 18.54 0.96 -10.16
CA ILE A 117 19.31 -0.07 -10.87
C ILE A 117 20.55 0.56 -11.51
N ASP A 118 20.39 1.69 -12.20
CA ASP A 118 21.49 2.39 -12.88
C ASP A 118 22.55 2.88 -11.87
N ASN A 119 22.09 3.39 -10.71
CA ASN A 119 22.97 3.80 -9.61
C ASN A 119 23.48 2.62 -8.76
N TYR A 120 23.13 1.37 -9.09
CA TYR A 120 23.51 0.21 -8.31
C TYR A 120 24.96 -0.20 -8.60
N GLN A 121 25.91 0.48 -7.96
CA GLN A 121 27.33 0.16 -8.05
C GLN A 121 27.72 -0.94 -7.06
N MET A 122 28.50 -1.91 -7.54
CA MET A 122 29.01 -3.02 -6.73
C MET A 122 30.45 -2.74 -6.32
N ASN A 123 30.69 -2.52 -5.02
CA ASN A 123 32.03 -2.35 -4.45
C ASN A 123 32.62 -3.70 -3.99
N ILE A 124 32.43 -4.74 -4.80
CA ILE A 124 32.88 -6.12 -4.54
C ILE A 124 33.34 -6.71 -5.87
N PRO A 125 34.46 -7.46 -5.90
CA PRO A 125 34.88 -8.15 -7.12
C PRO A 125 33.76 -9.05 -7.65
N LEU A 126 33.52 -8.99 -8.98
CA LEU A 126 32.43 -9.72 -9.65
C LEU A 126 32.46 -11.23 -9.38
N ARG A 127 33.65 -11.80 -9.16
CA ARG A 127 33.88 -13.21 -8.79
C ARG A 127 33.13 -13.66 -7.53
N TYR A 128 32.80 -12.76 -6.61
CA TYR A 128 32.02 -13.10 -5.39
C TYR A 128 30.51 -12.99 -5.58
N VAL A 129 30.04 -12.53 -6.74
CA VAL A 129 28.63 -12.23 -6.99
C VAL A 129 28.05 -13.04 -8.14
N PHE A 130 28.84 -13.26 -9.19
CA PHE A 130 28.44 -14.07 -10.33
C PHE A 130 29.21 -15.38 -10.33
N ASN A 131 28.49 -16.49 -10.50
CA ASN A 131 29.10 -17.76 -10.86
C ASN A 131 29.46 -17.67 -12.35
N ASN A 132 30.69 -17.22 -12.65
CA ASN A 132 31.18 -17.22 -14.02
C ASN A 132 31.33 -18.66 -14.52
N THR A 133 30.99 -18.92 -15.78
CA THR A 133 31.31 -20.17 -16.49
C THR A 133 32.78 -20.26 -16.89
N HIS A 134 33.62 -19.35 -16.39
CA HIS A 134 35.02 -19.26 -16.78
C HIS A 134 35.80 -20.38 -16.11
N GLU A 135 36.37 -21.25 -16.93
CA GLU A 135 37.19 -22.37 -16.48
C GLU A 135 38.63 -21.87 -16.34
N PHE A 136 39.31 -22.29 -15.27
CA PHE A 136 40.73 -22.03 -15.06
C PHE A 136 41.48 -23.35 -15.16
N TYR A 137 42.60 -23.33 -15.87
CA TYR A 137 43.48 -24.48 -16.06
C TYR A 137 44.85 -24.16 -15.46
N ASN A 138 45.41 -25.13 -14.75
CA ASN A 138 46.81 -25.05 -14.32
C ASN A 138 47.74 -25.35 -15.51
N ASP A 139 49.05 -25.17 -15.32
CA ASP A 139 50.08 -25.49 -16.33
C ASP A 139 50.08 -26.97 -16.78
N ASN A 140 49.40 -27.84 -16.03
CA ASN A 140 49.19 -29.26 -16.35
C ASN A 140 47.84 -29.53 -17.07
N ASP A 141 47.16 -28.50 -17.59
CA ASP A 141 45.82 -28.57 -18.19
C ASP A 141 44.72 -29.14 -17.27
N GLU A 142 44.93 -29.10 -15.96
CA GLU A 142 43.93 -29.52 -14.97
C GLU A 142 43.00 -28.36 -14.62
N LYS A 143 41.68 -28.60 -14.73
CA LYS A 143 40.66 -27.62 -14.34
C LYS A 143 40.66 -27.42 -12.83
N TYR A 144 40.78 -26.18 -12.37
CA TYR A 144 40.64 -25.84 -10.96
C TYR A 144 39.65 -24.70 -10.72
N ASP A 145 38.95 -24.79 -9.58
CA ASP A 145 38.08 -23.72 -9.12
C ASP A 145 38.89 -22.71 -8.31
N LEU A 146 38.84 -21.45 -8.74
CA LEU A 146 39.28 -20.33 -7.94
C LEU A 146 38.43 -20.25 -6.65
N LYS A 147 38.96 -20.71 -5.51
CA LYS A 147 38.27 -20.67 -4.19
C LYS A 147 38.12 -19.25 -3.64
N THR A 148 36.91 -18.88 -3.20
CA THR A 148 36.65 -17.56 -2.59
C THR A 148 37.48 -17.40 -1.31
N GLU A 149 38.54 -16.60 -1.37
CA GLU A 149 39.52 -16.48 -0.26
C GLU A 149 38.94 -15.83 1.00
N ASN A 150 37.89 -15.00 0.87
CA ASN A 150 37.34 -14.21 1.98
C ASN A 150 35.83 -14.41 2.19
N ASN A 151 35.48 -15.08 3.30
CA ASN A 151 34.08 -15.35 3.69
C ASN A 151 33.23 -14.07 3.88
N LYS A 152 33.85 -12.95 4.31
CA LYS A 152 33.14 -11.68 4.50
C LYS A 152 32.71 -11.08 3.16
N LEU A 153 33.59 -11.13 2.15
CA LEU A 153 33.29 -10.66 0.79
C LEU A 153 32.23 -11.54 0.13
N LYS A 154 32.28 -12.87 0.34
CA LYS A 154 31.25 -13.81 -0.13
C LYS A 154 29.86 -13.46 0.42
N ARG A 155 29.73 -13.25 1.73
CA ARG A 155 28.45 -12.85 2.36
C ARG A 155 27.92 -11.55 1.79
N LYS A 156 28.79 -10.53 1.70
CA LYS A 156 28.41 -9.25 1.08
C LYS A 156 27.98 -9.44 -0.38
N GLY A 157 28.72 -10.23 -1.17
CA GLY A 157 28.37 -10.52 -2.56
C GLY A 157 26.97 -11.11 -2.71
N GLN A 158 26.62 -12.09 -1.87
CA GLN A 158 25.28 -12.67 -1.81
C GLN A 158 24.19 -11.65 -1.44
N GLU A 159 24.46 -10.74 -0.50
CA GLU A 159 23.54 -9.65 -0.14
C GLU A 159 23.33 -8.69 -1.32
N PHE A 160 24.40 -8.33 -2.02
CA PHE A 160 24.34 -7.50 -3.22
C PHE A 160 23.53 -8.17 -4.33
N GLU A 161 23.75 -9.46 -4.57
CA GLU A 161 23.01 -10.25 -5.57
C GLU A 161 21.52 -10.29 -5.24
N LYS A 162 21.17 -10.61 -3.99
CA LYS A 162 19.77 -10.66 -3.52
C LYS A 162 19.08 -9.31 -3.72
N LYS A 163 19.75 -8.22 -3.37
CA LYS A 163 19.20 -6.87 -3.50
C LYS A 163 19.05 -6.45 -4.97
N PHE A 164 20.00 -6.78 -5.84
CA PHE A 164 19.90 -6.53 -7.27
C PHE A 164 18.75 -7.33 -7.91
N LYS A 165 18.66 -8.63 -7.62
CA LYS A 165 17.54 -9.50 -8.04
C LYS A 165 16.20 -8.97 -7.55
N SER A 166 16.13 -8.44 -6.33
CA SER A 166 14.93 -7.80 -5.80
C SER A 166 14.50 -6.57 -6.64
N LEU A 167 15.45 -5.71 -7.04
CA LEU A 167 15.18 -4.58 -7.92
C LEU A 167 14.70 -5.01 -9.32
N LEU A 168 15.31 -6.05 -9.89
CA LEU A 168 14.88 -6.63 -11.17
C LEU A 168 13.46 -7.20 -11.09
N ASN A 169 13.15 -7.93 -10.02
CA ASN A 169 11.81 -8.47 -9.78
C ASN A 169 10.79 -7.34 -9.60
N ALA A 170 11.14 -6.29 -8.86
CA ALA A 170 10.28 -5.11 -8.73
C ALA A 170 10.02 -4.45 -10.09
N LYS A 171 11.06 -4.29 -10.93
CA LYS A 171 10.93 -3.77 -12.31
C LYS A 171 9.99 -4.64 -13.14
N LYS A 172 10.16 -5.97 -13.11
CA LYS A 172 9.32 -6.93 -13.83
C LYS A 172 7.85 -6.81 -13.40
N ASN A 173 7.58 -6.78 -12.10
CA ASN A 173 6.23 -6.67 -11.56
C ASN A 173 5.54 -5.37 -11.98
N VAL A 174 6.27 -4.26 -12.02
CA VAL A 174 5.72 -2.95 -12.46
C VAL A 174 5.42 -2.96 -13.95
N LEU A 175 6.31 -3.53 -14.76
CA LEU A 175 6.07 -3.70 -16.20
C LEU A 175 4.86 -4.59 -16.47
N GLU A 176 4.66 -5.68 -15.71
CA GLU A 176 3.46 -6.50 -15.80
C GLU A 176 2.19 -5.74 -15.44
N LYS A 177 2.23 -4.88 -14.40
CA LYS A 177 1.09 -4.00 -14.06
C LYS A 177 0.75 -3.03 -15.18
N ILE A 178 1.75 -2.36 -15.76
CA ILE A 178 1.58 -1.46 -16.89
C ILE A 178 0.90 -2.20 -18.06
N ARG A 179 1.44 -3.37 -18.44
CA ARG A 179 0.86 -4.20 -19.51
C ARG A 179 -0.59 -4.60 -19.23
N LYS A 180 -0.93 -4.93 -17.98
CA LYS A 180 -2.31 -5.27 -17.59
C LYS A 180 -3.25 -4.07 -17.77
N ILE A 181 -2.83 -2.88 -17.37
CA ILE A 181 -3.61 -1.65 -17.51
C ILE A 181 -3.79 -1.29 -18.99
N GLU A 182 -2.71 -1.29 -19.76
CA GLU A 182 -2.75 -1.05 -21.22
C GLU A 182 -3.68 -2.05 -21.92
N ASN A 183 -3.60 -3.34 -21.57
CA ASN A 183 -4.47 -4.36 -22.14
C ASN A 183 -5.94 -4.23 -21.72
N SER A 184 -6.20 -3.83 -20.47
CA SER A 184 -7.56 -3.54 -20.00
C SER A 184 -8.15 -2.32 -20.73
N PHE A 185 -7.35 -1.28 -20.93
CA PHE A 185 -7.74 -0.10 -21.70
C PHE A 185 -8.10 -0.47 -23.15
N VAL A 186 -7.30 -1.32 -23.78
CA VAL A 186 -7.58 -1.81 -25.13
C VAL A 186 -8.91 -2.55 -25.19
N ASN A 187 -9.13 -3.55 -24.34
CA ASN A 187 -10.36 -4.35 -24.38
C ASN A 187 -11.62 -3.53 -24.10
N THR A 188 -11.52 -2.46 -23.30
CA THR A 188 -12.65 -1.62 -22.93
C THR A 188 -12.97 -0.52 -23.95
N TYR A 189 -11.97 0.07 -24.60
CA TYR A 189 -12.17 1.22 -25.51
C TYR A 189 -11.95 0.90 -26.99
N LYS A 190 -11.61 -0.35 -27.35
CA LYS A 190 -11.39 -0.77 -28.74
C LYS A 190 -12.53 -0.37 -29.68
N ASP A 191 -13.77 -0.60 -29.26
CA ASP A 191 -14.95 -0.39 -30.10
C ASP A 191 -15.43 1.07 -30.09
N ILE A 192 -14.99 1.85 -29.10
CA ILE A 192 -15.34 3.28 -28.94
C ILE A 192 -14.49 4.17 -29.85
N ASP A 193 -13.19 3.92 -29.89
CA ASP A 193 -12.24 4.82 -30.58
C ASP A 193 -11.91 4.34 -32.01
N GLY A 194 -12.51 3.23 -32.49
CA GLY A 194 -12.36 2.73 -33.87
C GLY A 194 -10.96 2.19 -34.23
N TYR A 195 -10.10 1.94 -33.24
CA TYR A 195 -8.74 1.45 -33.46
C TYR A 195 -8.73 -0.02 -33.92
N LYS A 196 -7.88 -0.34 -34.91
CA LYS A 196 -7.55 -1.74 -35.26
C LYS A 196 -6.38 -2.25 -34.41
N ILE A 197 -6.56 -3.44 -33.81
CA ILE A 197 -5.54 -4.12 -33.01
C ILE A 197 -4.75 -5.09 -33.89
N TYR A 198 -3.43 -4.91 -33.98
CA TYR A 198 -2.55 -5.72 -34.84
C TYR A 198 -1.98 -6.99 -34.19
N SER A 199 -1.96 -7.09 -32.86
CA SER A 199 -1.30 -8.19 -32.14
C SER A 199 -2.16 -8.70 -31.01
N LYS A 200 -2.57 -9.98 -31.04
CA LYS A 200 -3.28 -10.66 -29.94
C LYS A 200 -2.40 -11.64 -29.14
N LYS A 201 -1.12 -11.77 -29.45
CA LYS A 201 -0.27 -12.81 -28.81
C LYS A 201 0.14 -12.39 -27.39
N GLY A 202 -0.10 -13.30 -26.45
CA GLY A 202 0.03 -13.08 -25.01
C GLY A 202 1.45 -12.68 -24.59
N GLY A 203 1.54 -11.61 -23.79
CA GLY A 203 2.78 -11.14 -23.16
C GLY A 203 3.26 -9.76 -23.61
N VAL A 204 2.75 -9.26 -24.74
CA VAL A 204 3.12 -7.95 -25.33
C VAL A 204 1.91 -7.00 -25.23
N PRO A 205 2.09 -5.70 -24.94
CA PRO A 205 0.99 -4.75 -24.96
C PRO A 205 0.39 -4.64 -26.37
N TYR A 206 -0.92 -4.47 -26.47
CA TYR A 206 -1.59 -4.26 -27.75
C TYR A 206 -1.08 -2.97 -28.42
N ARG A 207 -0.66 -3.06 -29.69
CA ARG A 207 -0.25 -1.89 -30.48
C ARG A 207 -1.46 -1.33 -31.23
N PHE A 208 -1.82 -0.09 -30.93
CA PHE A 208 -2.87 0.65 -31.64
C PHE A 208 -2.34 1.25 -32.94
N VAL A 209 -3.20 1.31 -33.96
CA VAL A 209 -3.01 2.15 -35.14
C VAL A 209 -4.28 2.97 -35.29
N ALA A 210 -4.13 4.30 -35.26
CA ALA A 210 -5.25 5.21 -35.47
C ALA A 210 -5.95 4.90 -36.80
N PRO A 211 -7.29 4.93 -36.84
CA PRO A 211 -7.98 4.89 -38.12
C PRO A 211 -7.40 6.03 -38.96
N ARG A 212 -6.88 5.71 -40.15
CA ARG A 212 -6.52 6.76 -41.11
C ARG A 212 -7.81 7.50 -41.41
N LEU A 213 -7.86 8.79 -41.06
CA LEU A 213 -8.95 9.66 -41.50
C LEU A 213 -9.03 9.52 -43.02
N ARG A 214 -10.20 9.10 -43.50
CA ARG A 214 -10.50 9.02 -44.93
C ARG A 214 -10.71 10.43 -45.47
#